data_AF-A0A950CCJ5-F1
#
_entry.id   AF-A0A950CCJ5-F1
#
_cell.length_a   1.000
_cell.length_b   1.000
_cell.length_c   1.000
_cell.angle_alpha   90.00
_cell.angle_beta   90.00
_cell.angle_gamma   90.00
#
_symmetry.space_group_name_H-M   'P 1'
#
loop_
_entity.id
_entity.type
_entity.pdbx_description
1 polymer ?
#
loop_
_entity_poly.entity_id
_entity_poly.type
_entity_poly.pdbx_seq_one_letter_code
_entity_poly.pdbx_strand_id
1 'polypeptide(L)'
;AGHLGLGRLIYFYDDNHITIEGNTSLAFDTEDVCERFAAYGWHTQVVPDVNDLDALDRAIVAAKADPRPSFIRVRSHIAYGAPHKQDTAAAHGAPLGEDEVRAAKRFYGWPEDAQFLVPDEVLAQTRQAIQRGESAEAEWRARFDTYASGFGDLAREFEAEQKGELPKGWDAKIPSFAPSDGPMATRIASSKVMNAIAPAVPNFLGGAADLAPSTETNLKDMGDFERDSYGGRNFHFGIREHAMGAALNGMVLHGGLRPFGATFFIFSDYMRPPIRLAAIMKINPIYVWTHDSVGLGEDGPTHQPIEQLASLRAMPNMTIMRPADANETAICWRLAMEHKDGPVGLALTRQKLPIFDAESVKGARKGGYVLVRERKDVPDIILIGTGSEVQLCVDAAKMLEQQGVATRVVSLPCWEYFERQPQSYRDEVLPPRFTARLAVEAASPFGWRAYVGDRGAVIGLDHFGASAPGEVLFKEFGFTPQRVTERALELIRKRS
;
A
#
# COMPACT_ATOMS: atom_id res chain seq x y z
N ALA A 1 -12.78 -13.88 -4.28
CA ALA A 1 -14.25 -13.84 -4.09
C ALA A 1 -14.87 -15.22 -4.18
N GLY A 2 -14.88 -15.88 -5.35
CA GLY A 2 -15.49 -17.22 -5.50
C GLY A 2 -14.89 -18.28 -4.56
N HIS A 3 -13.56 -18.37 -4.45
CA HIS A 3 -12.89 -19.22 -3.45
C HIS A 3 -13.41 -18.97 -2.03
N LEU A 4 -13.48 -17.71 -1.61
CA LEU A 4 -13.95 -17.30 -0.28
C LEU A 4 -15.48 -17.37 -0.10
N GLY A 5 -16.27 -17.66 -1.14
CA GLY A 5 -17.74 -17.77 -0.99
C GLY A 5 -18.44 -16.48 -0.55
N LEU A 6 -18.02 -15.32 -1.06
CA LEU A 6 -18.56 -14.01 -0.65
C LEU A 6 -19.98 -13.74 -1.20
N GLY A 7 -21.00 -14.44 -0.71
CA GLY A 7 -22.40 -14.38 -1.20
C GLY A 7 -23.10 -13.02 -1.13
N ARG A 8 -22.56 -12.05 -0.39
CA ARG A 8 -23.09 -10.68 -0.33
C ARG A 8 -22.55 -9.77 -1.44
N LEU A 9 -21.63 -10.26 -2.28
CA LEU A 9 -21.10 -9.52 -3.43
C LEU A 9 -21.95 -9.81 -4.68
N ILE A 10 -22.60 -8.76 -5.20
CA ILE A 10 -23.37 -8.80 -6.44
C ILE A 10 -22.72 -7.83 -7.43
N TYR A 11 -22.21 -8.34 -8.54
CA TYR A 11 -21.53 -7.58 -9.58
C TYR A 11 -22.39 -7.53 -10.83
N PHE A 12 -22.81 -6.32 -11.24
CA PHE A 12 -23.43 -6.08 -12.54
C PHE A 12 -22.37 -5.76 -13.58
N TYR A 13 -22.32 -6.57 -14.63
CA TYR A 13 -21.49 -6.33 -15.79
C TYR A 13 -22.36 -5.74 -16.90
N ASP A 14 -22.14 -4.46 -17.21
CA ASP A 14 -22.76 -3.78 -18.33
C ASP A 14 -22.16 -4.29 -19.64
N ASP A 15 -22.87 -5.22 -20.28
CA ASP A 15 -22.49 -5.85 -21.53
C ASP A 15 -23.08 -5.06 -22.70
N ASN A 16 -22.43 -3.96 -23.06
CA ASN A 16 -22.89 -3.04 -24.11
C ASN A 16 -22.17 -3.20 -25.47
N HIS A 17 -21.19 -4.12 -25.56
CA HIS A 17 -20.33 -4.37 -26.73
C HIS A 17 -19.49 -3.18 -27.23
N ILE A 18 -19.26 -2.14 -26.41
CA ILE A 18 -18.48 -0.96 -26.78
C ILE A 18 -17.38 -0.69 -25.76
N THR A 19 -16.20 -0.37 -26.28
CA THR A 19 -15.06 0.20 -25.55
C THR A 19 -14.66 1.54 -26.18
N ILE A 20 -13.60 2.17 -25.66
CA ILE A 20 -13.07 3.42 -26.21
C ILE A 20 -12.67 3.28 -27.69
N GLU A 21 -12.13 2.13 -28.10
CA GLU A 21 -11.64 1.92 -29.46
C GLU A 21 -12.72 1.52 -30.46
N GLY A 22 -13.96 1.35 -30.01
CA GLY A 22 -15.05 0.86 -30.84
C GLY A 22 -15.71 -0.37 -30.28
N ASN A 23 -16.14 -1.25 -31.17
CA ASN A 23 -16.80 -2.49 -30.81
C ASN A 23 -15.84 -3.45 -30.08
N THR A 24 -16.33 -4.14 -29.06
CA THR A 24 -15.55 -5.10 -28.26
C THR A 24 -14.96 -6.24 -29.10
N SER A 25 -15.52 -6.60 -30.26
CA SER A 25 -14.97 -7.60 -31.21
C SER A 25 -13.55 -7.34 -31.66
N LEU A 26 -13.07 -6.10 -31.54
CA LEU A 26 -11.68 -5.78 -31.84
C LEU A 26 -10.70 -6.52 -30.93
N ALA A 27 -11.09 -6.84 -29.69
CA ALA A 27 -10.18 -7.41 -28.69
C ALA A 27 -10.80 -8.31 -27.60
N PHE A 28 -12.13 -8.45 -27.51
CA PHE A 28 -12.80 -9.01 -26.31
C PHE A 28 -14.08 -9.83 -26.56
N ASP A 29 -14.53 -10.07 -27.80
CA ASP A 29 -15.80 -10.81 -28.03
C ASP A 29 -15.67 -12.35 -28.08
N THR A 30 -14.45 -12.89 -28.02
CA THR A 30 -14.24 -14.34 -28.18
C THR A 30 -14.31 -15.12 -26.87
N GLU A 31 -14.25 -14.46 -25.72
CA GLU A 31 -14.39 -15.13 -24.42
C GLU A 31 -15.85 -15.20 -23.97
N ASP A 32 -16.23 -16.30 -23.32
CA ASP A 32 -17.47 -16.33 -22.55
C ASP A 32 -17.19 -15.87 -21.12
N VAL A 33 -17.55 -14.61 -20.83
CA VAL A 33 -17.36 -13.99 -19.51
C VAL A 33 -18.16 -14.73 -18.44
N CYS A 34 -19.38 -15.19 -18.75
CA CYS A 34 -20.20 -15.92 -17.79
C CYS A 34 -19.58 -17.27 -17.45
N GLU A 35 -19.13 -18.05 -18.43
CA GLU A 35 -18.43 -19.32 -18.19
C GLU A 35 -17.13 -19.10 -17.40
N ARG A 36 -16.38 -18.04 -17.70
CA ARG A 36 -15.16 -17.68 -16.94
C ARG A 36 -15.47 -17.39 -15.47
N PHE A 37 -16.53 -16.62 -15.18
CA PHE A 37 -16.96 -16.37 -13.80
C PHE A 37 -17.52 -17.62 -13.11
N ALA A 38 -18.28 -18.46 -13.83
CA ALA A 38 -18.76 -19.74 -13.32
C ALA A 38 -17.59 -20.65 -12.94
N ALA A 39 -16.52 -20.70 -13.74
CA ALA A 39 -15.30 -21.45 -13.44
C ALA A 39 -14.58 -20.94 -12.17
N TYR A 40 -14.69 -19.65 -11.83
CA TYR A 40 -14.20 -19.11 -10.56
C TYR A 40 -15.09 -19.44 -9.35
N GLY A 41 -16.22 -20.11 -9.54
CA GLY A 41 -17.18 -20.47 -8.50
C GLY A 41 -18.21 -19.38 -8.20
N TRP A 42 -18.54 -18.53 -9.16
CA TRP A 42 -19.60 -17.52 -9.02
C TRP A 42 -20.96 -18.06 -9.45
N HIS A 43 -22.01 -17.51 -8.88
CA HIS A 43 -23.36 -17.60 -9.43
C HIS A 43 -23.46 -16.64 -10.62
N THR A 44 -23.86 -17.13 -11.80
CA THR A 44 -23.90 -16.32 -13.02
C THR A 44 -25.31 -16.25 -13.56
N GLN A 45 -25.70 -15.04 -13.98
CA GLN A 45 -27.02 -14.76 -14.54
C GLN A 45 -26.87 -13.87 -15.76
N VAL A 46 -27.81 -13.97 -16.69
CA VAL A 46 -27.90 -13.10 -17.87
C VAL A 46 -29.25 -12.40 -17.87
N VAL A 47 -29.22 -11.09 -17.98
CA VAL A 47 -30.38 -10.24 -18.21
C VAL A 47 -30.26 -9.71 -19.65
N PRO A 48 -31.16 -10.13 -20.57
CA PRO A 48 -31.00 -9.87 -22.00
C PRO A 48 -31.31 -8.44 -22.43
N ASP A 49 -31.94 -7.64 -21.57
CA ASP A 49 -32.23 -6.23 -21.80
C ASP A 49 -32.24 -5.48 -20.47
N VAL A 50 -31.40 -4.45 -20.34
CA VAL A 50 -31.36 -3.56 -19.18
C VAL A 50 -32.69 -2.83 -18.93
N ASN A 51 -33.55 -2.70 -19.95
CA ASN A 51 -34.85 -2.04 -19.83
C ASN A 51 -35.96 -2.99 -19.32
N ASP A 52 -35.69 -4.29 -19.21
CA ASP A 52 -36.59 -5.25 -18.56
C ASP A 52 -36.39 -5.22 -17.04
N LEU A 53 -37.11 -4.31 -16.38
CA LEU A 53 -37.03 -4.11 -14.93
C LEU A 53 -37.45 -5.35 -14.14
N ASP A 54 -38.42 -6.12 -14.63
CA ASP A 54 -38.87 -7.33 -13.96
C ASP A 54 -37.79 -8.43 -14.02
N ALA A 55 -37.06 -8.52 -15.14
CA ALA A 55 -35.91 -9.43 -15.25
C ALA A 55 -34.76 -9.03 -14.33
N LEU A 56 -34.45 -7.73 -14.23
CA LEU A 56 -33.47 -7.21 -13.29
C LEU A 56 -33.84 -7.54 -11.84
N ASP A 57 -35.09 -7.30 -11.44
CA ASP A 57 -35.56 -7.58 -10.09
C ASP A 57 -35.49 -9.08 -9.75
N ARG A 58 -35.90 -9.96 -10.68
CA ARG A 58 -35.75 -11.41 -10.52
C ARG A 58 -34.28 -11.80 -10.34
N ALA A 59 -33.38 -11.23 -11.13
CA ALA A 59 -31.95 -11.51 -11.05
C ALA A 59 -31.33 -11.05 -9.71
N ILE A 60 -31.75 -9.89 -9.21
CA ILE A 60 -31.32 -9.36 -7.91
C ILE A 60 -31.80 -10.25 -6.77
N VAL A 61 -33.07 -10.68 -6.80
CA VAL A 61 -33.64 -11.57 -5.79
C VAL A 61 -32.90 -12.91 -5.77
N ALA A 62 -32.66 -13.52 -6.93
CA ALA A 62 -31.89 -14.75 -7.04
C ALA A 62 -30.45 -14.58 -6.54
N ALA A 63 -29.79 -13.48 -6.88
CA ALA A 63 -28.42 -13.18 -6.45
C ALA A 63 -28.31 -13.03 -4.92
N LYS A 64 -29.29 -12.38 -4.26
CA LYS A 64 -29.32 -12.24 -2.79
C LYS A 64 -29.54 -13.56 -2.06
N ALA A 65 -30.14 -14.55 -2.73
CA ALA A 65 -30.42 -15.86 -2.16
C ALA A 65 -29.29 -16.90 -2.37
N ASP A 66 -28.34 -16.64 -3.27
CA ASP A 66 -27.24 -17.56 -3.55
C ASP A 66 -26.07 -17.34 -2.56
N PRO A 67 -25.48 -18.41 -1.99
CA PRO A 67 -24.34 -18.28 -1.09
C PRO A 67 -23.03 -17.90 -1.80
N ARG A 68 -22.95 -18.02 -3.13
CA ARG A 68 -21.78 -17.62 -3.93
C ARG A 68 -21.84 -16.13 -4.28
N PRO A 69 -20.70 -15.47 -4.54
CA PRO A 69 -20.73 -14.15 -5.16
C PRO A 69 -21.45 -14.24 -6.51
N SER A 70 -22.25 -13.23 -6.83
CA SER A 70 -23.10 -13.20 -8.03
C SER A 70 -22.55 -12.27 -9.10
N PHE A 71 -22.51 -12.76 -10.33
CA PHE A 71 -22.17 -12.01 -11.54
C PHE A 71 -23.41 -11.95 -12.45
N ILE A 72 -23.94 -10.76 -12.67
CA ILE A 72 -25.13 -10.53 -13.49
C ILE A 72 -24.66 -9.80 -14.75
N ARG A 73 -24.59 -10.52 -15.87
CA ARG A 73 -24.35 -9.93 -17.20
C ARG A 73 -25.65 -9.27 -17.65
N VAL A 74 -25.61 -7.95 -17.82
CA VAL A 74 -26.77 -7.16 -18.24
C VAL A 74 -26.49 -6.62 -19.64
N ARG A 75 -27.24 -7.09 -20.63
CA ARG A 75 -27.14 -6.59 -21.99
C ARG A 75 -27.74 -5.19 -22.08
N SER A 76 -26.99 -4.25 -22.61
CA SER A 76 -27.46 -2.88 -22.83
C SER A 76 -27.02 -2.34 -24.20
N HIS A 77 -27.51 -1.15 -24.53
CA HIS A 77 -27.06 -0.35 -25.65
C HIS A 77 -26.45 0.94 -25.10
N ILE A 78 -25.16 1.18 -25.34
CA ILE A 78 -24.53 2.43 -24.89
C ILE A 78 -25.21 3.62 -25.60
N ALA A 79 -25.53 4.66 -24.82
CA ALA A 79 -26.30 5.80 -25.28
C ALA A 79 -27.60 5.41 -26.00
N TYR A 80 -28.31 4.40 -25.45
CA TYR A 80 -29.67 4.05 -25.83
C TYR A 80 -30.50 5.32 -26.07
N GLY A 81 -31.26 5.34 -27.17
CA GLY A 81 -32.13 6.45 -27.53
C GLY A 81 -31.45 7.65 -28.20
N ALA A 82 -30.12 7.75 -28.26
CA ALA A 82 -29.42 8.75 -29.06
C ALA A 82 -29.23 8.22 -30.50
N PRO A 83 -30.07 8.63 -31.48
CA PRO A 83 -30.24 7.88 -32.73
C PRO A 83 -28.99 7.82 -33.63
N HIS A 84 -28.07 8.77 -33.52
CA HIS A 84 -26.83 8.81 -34.31
C HIS A 84 -25.59 8.41 -33.50
N LYS A 85 -25.71 8.27 -32.17
CA LYS A 85 -24.61 7.91 -31.28
C LYS A 85 -24.80 6.61 -30.50
N GLN A 86 -25.98 6.02 -30.49
CA GLN A 86 -26.24 4.73 -29.87
C GLN A 86 -25.33 3.65 -30.45
N ASP A 87 -24.79 2.79 -29.58
CA ASP A 87 -23.87 1.71 -29.95
C ASP A 87 -22.58 2.19 -30.64
N THR A 88 -22.14 3.42 -30.34
CA THR A 88 -20.89 3.97 -30.86
C THR A 88 -19.92 4.35 -29.74
N ALA A 89 -18.62 4.18 -29.97
CA ALA A 89 -17.58 4.65 -29.05
C ALA A 89 -17.59 6.18 -28.87
N ALA A 90 -18.11 6.92 -29.84
CA ALA A 90 -18.25 8.37 -29.78
C ALA A 90 -19.19 8.84 -28.65
N ALA A 91 -20.04 7.94 -28.12
CA ALA A 91 -20.91 8.23 -27.00
C ALA A 91 -20.26 8.01 -25.62
N HIS A 92 -19.12 7.33 -25.55
CA HIS A 92 -18.50 6.92 -24.28
C HIS A 92 -17.80 8.07 -23.55
N GLY A 93 -16.95 8.82 -24.26
CA GLY A 93 -16.00 9.75 -23.65
C GLY A 93 -16.22 11.23 -23.96
N ALA A 94 -17.31 11.59 -24.64
CA ALA A 94 -17.57 12.95 -25.09
C ALA A 94 -19.04 13.34 -24.95
N PRO A 95 -19.35 14.64 -24.76
CA PRO A 95 -20.73 15.13 -24.84
C PRO A 95 -21.42 14.71 -26.15
N LEU A 96 -22.71 14.40 -26.07
CA LEU A 96 -23.50 14.01 -27.24
C LEU A 96 -23.58 15.13 -28.29
N GLY A 97 -23.60 16.40 -27.87
CA GLY A 97 -23.84 17.56 -28.73
C GLY A 97 -25.32 17.95 -28.73
N GLU A 98 -25.61 19.22 -28.98
CA GLU A 98 -26.97 19.77 -28.79
C GLU A 98 -28.02 19.10 -29.67
N ASP A 99 -27.71 18.91 -30.95
CA ASP A 99 -28.63 18.27 -31.91
C ASP A 99 -28.93 16.82 -31.50
N GLU A 100 -27.91 16.07 -31.08
CA GLU A 100 -28.06 14.69 -30.64
C GLU A 100 -28.85 14.60 -29.33
N VAL A 101 -28.64 15.55 -28.39
CA VAL A 101 -29.43 15.64 -27.16
C VAL A 101 -30.90 15.91 -27.48
N ARG A 102 -31.22 16.81 -28.42
CA ARG A 102 -32.59 17.07 -28.87
C ARG A 102 -33.20 15.81 -29.50
N ALA A 103 -32.45 15.11 -30.35
CA ALA A 103 -32.90 13.88 -30.98
C ALA A 103 -33.16 12.76 -29.96
N ALA A 104 -32.28 12.61 -28.95
CA ALA A 104 -32.47 11.66 -27.87
C ALA A 104 -33.71 11.99 -27.01
N LYS A 105 -33.90 13.27 -26.68
CA LYS A 105 -35.12 13.73 -25.98
C LYS A 105 -36.37 13.41 -26.78
N ARG A 106 -36.37 13.65 -28.10
CA ARG A 106 -37.49 13.29 -28.98
C ARG A 106 -37.79 11.79 -28.93
N PHE A 107 -36.76 10.93 -28.97
CA PHE A 107 -36.91 9.48 -28.84
C PHE A 107 -37.62 9.10 -27.53
N TYR A 108 -37.25 9.74 -26.41
CA TYR A 108 -37.86 9.52 -25.10
C TYR A 108 -39.20 10.22 -24.87
N GLY A 109 -39.74 10.95 -25.85
CA GLY A 109 -40.93 11.79 -25.66
C GLY A 109 -40.69 12.96 -24.70
N TRP A 110 -39.44 13.38 -24.54
CA TRP A 110 -39.01 14.45 -23.63
C TRP A 110 -38.97 15.82 -24.33
N PRO A 111 -39.24 16.94 -23.63
CA PRO A 111 -39.14 18.28 -24.22
C PRO A 111 -37.72 18.60 -24.71
N GLU A 112 -37.57 18.81 -26.03
CA GLU A 112 -36.26 18.94 -26.70
C GLU A 112 -35.41 20.10 -26.18
N ASP A 113 -36.03 21.25 -25.91
CA ASP A 113 -35.37 22.47 -25.45
C ASP A 113 -35.08 22.51 -23.94
N ALA A 114 -35.70 21.63 -23.15
CA ALA A 114 -35.60 21.72 -21.70
C ALA A 114 -34.21 21.28 -21.20
N GLN A 115 -33.57 22.10 -20.36
CA GLN A 115 -32.28 21.78 -19.75
C GLN A 115 -32.46 21.47 -18.26
N PHE A 116 -31.82 20.40 -17.79
CA PHE A 116 -31.88 19.94 -16.38
C PHE A 116 -33.31 19.82 -15.81
N LEU A 117 -34.30 19.61 -16.68
CA LEU A 117 -35.69 19.41 -16.27
C LEU A 117 -35.81 18.05 -15.56
N VAL A 118 -36.32 18.07 -14.34
CA VAL A 118 -36.70 16.87 -13.58
C VAL A 118 -38.14 17.10 -13.09
N PRO A 119 -39.14 16.32 -13.56
CA PRO A 119 -40.52 16.46 -13.16
C PRO A 119 -40.72 16.26 -11.65
N ASP A 120 -41.68 16.97 -11.07
CA ASP A 120 -41.98 16.89 -9.64
C ASP A 120 -42.36 15.46 -9.20
N GLU A 121 -43.02 14.68 -10.06
CA GLU A 121 -43.38 13.29 -9.79
C GLU A 121 -42.14 12.37 -9.68
N VAL A 122 -41.11 12.60 -10.50
CA VAL A 122 -39.84 11.86 -10.45
C VAL A 122 -39.10 12.20 -9.17
N LEU A 123 -39.06 13.48 -8.79
CA LEU A 123 -38.48 13.92 -7.52
C LEU A 123 -39.24 13.34 -6.33
N ALA A 124 -40.58 13.36 -6.37
CA ALA A 124 -41.41 12.79 -5.32
C ALA A 124 -41.14 11.28 -5.15
N GLN A 125 -41.07 10.53 -6.25
CA GLN A 125 -40.79 9.09 -6.22
C GLN A 125 -39.38 8.77 -5.71
N THR A 126 -38.36 9.44 -6.24
CA THR A 126 -36.96 9.18 -5.87
C THR A 126 -36.63 9.63 -4.45
N ARG A 127 -37.21 10.74 -3.97
CA ARG A 127 -37.01 11.25 -2.61
C ARG A 127 -37.65 10.41 -1.51
N GLN A 128 -38.55 9.47 -1.83
CA GLN A 128 -38.98 8.45 -0.86
C GLN A 128 -37.79 7.65 -0.29
N ALA A 129 -36.64 7.63 -0.99
CA ALA A 129 -35.41 7.03 -0.48
C ALA A 129 -34.91 7.69 0.82
N ILE A 130 -35.19 8.98 1.06
CA ILE A 130 -34.79 9.70 2.28
C ILE A 130 -35.48 9.05 3.48
N GLN A 131 -36.82 8.98 3.46
CA GLN A 131 -37.59 8.38 4.54
C GLN A 131 -37.27 6.89 4.73
N ARG A 132 -37.06 6.13 3.64
CA ARG A 132 -36.63 4.73 3.73
C ARG A 132 -35.26 4.58 4.38
N GLY A 133 -34.31 5.46 4.03
CA GLY A 133 -32.96 5.48 4.60
C GLY A 133 -32.98 5.83 6.09
N GLU A 134 -33.68 6.89 6.48
CA GLU A 134 -33.87 7.28 7.88
C GLU A 134 -34.49 6.16 8.71
N SER A 135 -35.53 5.49 8.17
CA SER A 135 -36.18 4.37 8.85
C SER A 135 -35.23 3.18 9.03
N ALA A 136 -34.47 2.82 7.99
CA ALA A 136 -33.50 1.71 8.04
C ALA A 136 -32.33 2.00 9.00
N GLU A 137 -31.84 3.24 9.03
CA GLU A 137 -30.80 3.67 9.96
C GLU A 137 -31.32 3.66 11.40
N ALA A 138 -32.54 4.17 11.65
CA ALA A 138 -33.16 4.14 12.97
C ALA A 138 -33.36 2.70 13.47
N GLU A 139 -33.81 1.79 12.60
CA GLU A 139 -33.92 0.37 12.92
C GLU A 139 -32.55 -0.25 13.24
N TRP A 140 -31.52 0.07 12.45
CA TRP A 140 -30.16 -0.38 12.72
C TRP A 140 -29.62 0.14 14.05
N ARG A 141 -29.83 1.41 14.37
CA ARG A 141 -29.44 2.02 15.64
C ARG A 141 -30.13 1.34 16.82
N ALA A 142 -31.43 1.11 16.75
CA ALA A 142 -32.16 0.40 17.79
C ALA A 142 -31.65 -1.03 18.03
N ARG A 143 -31.30 -1.76 16.95
CA ARG A 143 -30.65 -3.07 17.06
C ARG A 143 -29.25 -2.97 17.68
N PHE A 144 -28.48 -1.95 17.32
CA PHE A 144 -27.15 -1.70 17.88
C PHE A 144 -27.22 -1.34 19.37
N ASP A 145 -28.17 -0.50 19.79
CA ASP A 145 -28.38 -0.15 21.21
C ASP A 145 -28.75 -1.39 22.05
N THR A 146 -29.56 -2.28 21.47
CA THR A 146 -29.88 -3.58 22.08
C THR A 146 -28.63 -4.45 22.22
N TYR A 147 -27.79 -4.51 21.18
CA TYR A 147 -26.52 -5.20 21.21
C TYR A 147 -25.56 -4.62 22.25
N ALA A 148 -25.42 -3.29 22.31
CA ALA A 148 -24.55 -2.60 23.26
C ALA A 148 -24.99 -2.80 24.72
N SER A 149 -26.29 -2.91 24.98
CA SER A 149 -26.83 -3.21 26.31
C SER A 149 -26.46 -4.63 26.78
N GLY A 150 -26.37 -5.59 25.87
CA GLY A 150 -26.00 -6.99 26.16
C GLY A 150 -24.49 -7.28 26.09
N PHE A 151 -23.74 -6.52 25.28
CA PHE A 151 -22.34 -6.77 24.94
C PHE A 151 -21.52 -5.47 24.96
N GLY A 152 -21.59 -4.72 26.07
CA GLY A 152 -21.02 -3.37 26.16
C GLY A 152 -19.52 -3.25 25.84
N ASP A 153 -18.72 -4.27 26.12
CA ASP A 153 -17.29 -4.27 25.77
C ASP A 153 -17.07 -4.40 24.25
N LEU A 154 -17.76 -5.35 23.60
CA LEU A 154 -17.67 -5.56 22.16
C LEU A 154 -18.28 -4.40 21.37
N ALA A 155 -19.34 -3.77 21.87
CA ALA A 155 -19.92 -2.58 21.24
C ALA A 155 -18.94 -1.40 21.27
N ARG A 156 -18.26 -1.17 22.40
CA ARG A 156 -17.22 -0.14 22.51
C ARG A 156 -16.02 -0.43 21.61
N GLU A 157 -15.62 -1.70 21.51
CA GLU A 157 -14.59 -2.14 20.57
C GLU A 157 -14.99 -1.82 19.12
N PHE A 158 -16.18 -2.26 18.68
CA PHE A 158 -16.70 -1.98 17.35
C PHE A 158 -16.74 -0.48 17.04
N GLU A 159 -17.26 0.35 17.94
CA GLU A 159 -17.30 1.81 17.73
C GLU A 159 -15.91 2.43 17.60
N ALA A 160 -14.96 2.00 18.43
CA ALA A 160 -13.58 2.49 18.38
C ALA A 160 -12.90 2.08 17.07
N GLU A 161 -13.12 0.85 16.61
CA GLU A 161 -12.63 0.35 15.33
C GLU A 161 -13.20 1.14 14.15
N GLN A 162 -14.52 1.39 14.14
CA GLN A 162 -15.17 2.20 13.10
C GLN A 162 -14.64 3.65 13.06
N LYS A 163 -14.23 4.20 14.21
CA LYS A 163 -13.57 5.51 14.31
C LYS A 163 -12.08 5.49 13.94
N GLY A 164 -11.51 4.30 13.67
CA GLY A 164 -10.09 4.15 13.40
C GLY A 164 -9.21 4.48 14.61
N GLU A 165 -9.71 4.25 15.81
CA GLU A 165 -8.93 4.40 17.05
C GLU A 165 -8.02 3.19 17.28
N LEU A 166 -6.96 3.36 18.06
CA LEU A 166 -6.11 2.25 18.50
C LEU A 166 -6.42 1.97 19.98
N PRO A 167 -6.51 0.70 20.40
CA PRO A 167 -6.69 0.36 21.81
C PRO A 167 -5.60 0.99 22.70
N LYS A 168 -5.98 1.43 23.89
CA LYS A 168 -5.02 2.05 24.82
C LYS A 168 -3.92 1.04 25.18
N GLY A 169 -2.66 1.43 25.01
CA GLY A 169 -1.50 0.59 25.33
C GLY A 169 -1.27 -0.57 24.35
N TRP A 170 -1.84 -0.50 23.14
CA TRP A 170 -1.69 -1.52 22.11
C TRP A 170 -0.23 -1.87 21.78
N ASP A 171 0.68 -0.89 21.89
CA ASP A 171 2.10 -1.03 21.54
C ASP A 171 3.00 -1.46 22.70
N ALA A 172 2.44 -1.66 23.89
CA ALA A 172 3.20 -1.94 25.12
C ALA A 172 3.99 -3.27 25.09
N LYS A 173 3.53 -4.23 24.28
CA LYS A 173 4.19 -5.55 24.12
C LYS A 173 5.16 -5.60 22.95
N ILE A 174 5.27 -4.53 22.15
CA ILE A 174 6.21 -4.50 21.04
C ILE A 174 7.63 -4.65 21.60
N PRO A 175 8.42 -5.65 21.14
CA PRO A 175 9.72 -5.95 21.71
C PRO A 175 10.71 -4.80 21.50
N SER A 176 11.64 -4.70 22.44
CA SER A 176 12.93 -4.04 22.27
C SER A 176 13.98 -5.12 22.06
N PHE A 177 14.96 -4.86 21.21
CA PHE A 177 15.98 -5.82 20.83
C PHE A 177 17.35 -5.36 21.33
N ALA A 178 18.12 -6.26 21.93
CA ALA A 178 19.47 -5.96 22.40
C ALA A 178 20.52 -6.35 21.35
N PRO A 179 21.65 -5.63 21.24
CA PRO A 179 22.76 -6.07 20.39
C PRO A 179 23.24 -7.50 20.69
N SER A 180 23.10 -7.95 21.94
CA SER A 180 23.43 -9.31 22.39
C SER A 180 22.51 -10.41 21.85
N ASP A 181 21.34 -10.08 21.31
CA ASP A 181 20.41 -11.06 20.72
C ASP A 181 20.95 -11.64 19.40
N GLY A 182 22.00 -11.04 18.85
CA GLY A 182 22.65 -11.44 17.61
C GLY A 182 21.95 -10.88 16.36
N PRO A 183 22.60 -11.01 15.18
CA PRO A 183 22.08 -10.41 13.96
C PRO A 183 20.69 -10.93 13.54
N MET A 184 19.82 -10.03 13.09
CA MET A 184 18.43 -10.33 12.73
C MET A 184 18.04 -9.62 11.43
N ALA A 185 17.31 -10.31 10.56
CA ALA A 185 16.73 -9.69 9.36
C ALA A 185 15.52 -8.83 9.76
N THR A 186 15.30 -7.70 9.10
CA THR A 186 14.19 -6.81 9.47
C THR A 186 12.83 -7.44 9.17
N ARG A 187 12.71 -8.40 8.24
CA ARG A 187 11.49 -9.22 8.07
C ARG A 187 11.15 -10.08 9.31
N ILE A 188 12.17 -10.61 9.98
CA ILE A 188 12.00 -11.41 11.20
C ILE A 188 11.62 -10.50 12.38
N ALA A 189 12.25 -9.34 12.48
CA ALA A 189 11.88 -8.32 13.46
C ALA A 189 10.42 -7.85 13.24
N SER A 190 10.03 -7.62 11.99
CA SER A 190 8.66 -7.29 11.59
C SER A 190 7.67 -8.35 12.06
N SER A 191 7.96 -9.63 11.83
CA SER A 191 7.13 -10.74 12.32
C SER A 191 6.93 -10.72 13.83
N LYS A 192 8.01 -10.52 14.60
CA LYS A 192 7.96 -10.44 16.07
C LYS A 192 7.12 -9.25 16.53
N VAL A 193 7.22 -8.12 15.85
CA VAL A 193 6.45 -6.91 16.15
C VAL A 193 4.97 -7.10 15.81
N MET A 194 4.64 -7.58 14.61
CA MET A 194 3.25 -7.87 14.20
C MET A 194 2.55 -8.85 15.15
N ASN A 195 3.26 -9.90 15.58
CA ASN A 195 2.73 -10.88 16.53
C ASN A 195 2.60 -10.33 17.97
N ALA A 196 3.31 -9.25 18.32
CA ALA A 196 3.07 -8.52 19.55
C ALA A 196 1.86 -7.58 19.47
N ILE A 197 1.58 -7.05 18.27
CA ILE A 197 0.45 -6.13 17.98
C ILE A 197 -0.87 -6.89 17.89
N ALA A 198 -0.93 -7.99 17.14
CA ALA A 198 -2.18 -8.68 16.80
C ALA A 198 -3.07 -9.07 17.99
N PRO A 199 -2.54 -9.51 19.15
CA PRO A 199 -3.39 -9.79 20.32
C PRO A 199 -4.01 -8.55 20.97
N ALA A 200 -3.43 -7.36 20.76
CA ALA A 200 -3.87 -6.10 21.37
C ALA A 200 -4.68 -5.21 20.41
N VAL A 201 -4.69 -5.53 19.11
CA VAL A 201 -5.41 -4.80 18.06
C VAL A 201 -6.30 -5.78 17.30
N PRO A 202 -7.57 -5.98 17.71
CA PRO A 202 -8.44 -7.02 17.17
C PRO A 202 -8.69 -6.89 15.66
N ASN A 203 -8.88 -5.67 15.17
CA ASN A 203 -9.03 -5.35 13.75
C ASN A 203 -7.73 -5.31 12.92
N PHE A 204 -6.57 -5.68 13.50
CA PHE A 204 -5.34 -5.89 12.74
C PHE A 204 -5.34 -7.29 12.11
N LEU A 205 -5.39 -7.33 10.79
CA LEU A 205 -5.51 -8.55 9.99
C LEU A 205 -4.80 -8.36 8.65
N GLY A 206 -4.56 -9.44 7.93
CA GLY A 206 -3.90 -9.37 6.63
C GLY A 206 -3.21 -10.65 6.26
N GLY A 207 -2.34 -10.59 5.27
CA GLY A 207 -1.57 -11.76 4.88
C GLY A 207 -0.68 -11.51 3.68
N ALA A 208 -0.40 -12.56 2.92
CA ALA A 208 0.58 -12.50 1.84
C ALA A 208 0.02 -12.99 0.50
N ALA A 209 0.59 -12.47 -0.58
CA ALA A 209 0.44 -13.02 -1.90
C ALA A 209 1.30 -14.29 -2.05
N ASP A 210 0.85 -15.39 -1.45
CA ASP A 210 1.50 -16.72 -1.47
C ASP A 210 2.89 -16.81 -0.79
N LEU A 211 3.35 -15.73 -0.16
CA LEU A 211 4.71 -15.63 0.36
C LEU A 211 4.81 -15.58 1.88
N ALA A 212 3.75 -15.95 2.63
CA ALA A 212 3.71 -15.81 4.09
C ALA A 212 4.93 -16.40 4.84
N PRO A 213 5.46 -17.59 4.47
CA PRO A 213 6.68 -18.12 5.10
C PRO A 213 7.93 -17.28 4.81
N SER A 214 8.01 -16.66 3.63
CA SER A 214 9.16 -15.87 3.19
C SER A 214 9.08 -14.42 3.64
N THR A 215 7.88 -13.84 3.71
CA THR A 215 7.62 -12.49 4.21
C THR A 215 7.53 -12.44 5.74
N GLU A 216 7.37 -13.59 6.39
CA GLU A 216 7.28 -13.74 7.84
C GLU A 216 6.06 -13.03 8.44
N THR A 217 4.95 -13.02 7.70
CA THR A 217 3.76 -12.22 8.03
C THR A 217 2.59 -13.00 8.61
N ASN A 218 2.77 -14.27 8.95
CA ASN A 218 1.74 -15.06 9.61
C ASN A 218 1.51 -14.57 11.05
N LEU A 219 0.26 -14.23 11.38
CA LEU A 219 -0.18 -13.91 12.73
C LEU A 219 -0.48 -15.22 13.48
N LYS A 220 0.39 -15.57 14.43
CA LYS A 220 0.32 -16.79 15.22
C LYS A 220 -0.98 -16.84 16.01
N ASP A 221 -1.61 -18.01 16.03
CA ASP A 221 -2.84 -18.29 16.78
C ASP A 221 -4.05 -17.42 16.38
N MET A 222 -4.03 -16.80 15.20
CA MET A 222 -5.14 -15.94 14.72
C MET A 222 -6.00 -16.55 13.62
N GLY A 223 -5.74 -17.80 13.24
CA GLY A 223 -6.51 -18.54 12.26
C GLY A 223 -6.47 -17.96 10.84
N ASP A 224 -7.00 -18.73 9.89
CA ASP A 224 -7.06 -18.37 8.48
C ASP A 224 -8.45 -17.84 8.12
N PHE A 225 -8.50 -16.76 7.34
CA PHE A 225 -9.74 -16.24 6.78
C PHE A 225 -10.13 -17.09 5.57
N GLU A 226 -11.12 -17.95 5.75
CA GLU A 226 -11.53 -18.93 4.75
C GLU A 226 -13.05 -18.98 4.60
N ARG A 227 -13.51 -19.66 3.55
CA ARG A 227 -14.93 -19.94 3.36
C ARG A 227 -15.47 -20.66 4.60
N ASP A 228 -16.63 -20.22 5.08
CA ASP A 228 -17.30 -20.75 6.28
C ASP A 228 -16.55 -20.54 7.60
N SER A 229 -15.39 -19.85 7.57
CA SER A 229 -14.57 -19.49 8.73
C SER A 229 -13.99 -18.07 8.58
N TYR A 230 -14.87 -17.08 8.55
CA TYR A 230 -14.52 -15.67 8.34
C TYR A 230 -13.93 -14.96 9.56
N GLY A 231 -13.75 -15.67 10.68
CA GLY A 231 -13.17 -15.11 11.92
C GLY A 231 -11.64 -15.11 11.96
N GLY A 232 -10.98 -15.82 11.04
CA GLY A 232 -9.52 -15.83 10.97
C GLY A 232 -8.95 -14.51 10.47
N ARG A 233 -7.71 -14.20 10.89
CA ARG A 233 -7.05 -12.92 10.57
C ARG A 233 -5.89 -13.04 9.59
N ASN A 234 -5.54 -14.25 9.18
CA ASN A 234 -4.56 -14.51 8.13
C ASN A 234 -5.24 -14.69 6.77
N PHE A 235 -4.92 -13.83 5.82
CA PHE A 235 -5.45 -13.87 4.45
C PHE A 235 -4.46 -14.55 3.49
N HIS A 236 -4.95 -15.51 2.73
CA HIS A 236 -4.20 -16.17 1.66
C HIS A 236 -4.62 -15.61 0.30
N PHE A 237 -3.93 -14.57 -0.17
CA PHE A 237 -4.30 -13.90 -1.43
C PHE A 237 -3.95 -14.74 -2.67
N GLY A 238 -3.01 -15.68 -2.53
CA GLY A 238 -2.36 -16.38 -3.64
C GLY A 238 -1.47 -15.43 -4.45
N ILE A 239 -0.99 -15.86 -5.60
CA ILE A 239 -0.09 -15.09 -6.48
C ILE A 239 -0.87 -13.99 -7.21
N ARG A 240 -1.32 -12.97 -6.46
CA ARG A 240 -2.30 -11.96 -6.88
C ARG A 240 -2.07 -10.61 -6.21
N GLU A 241 -0.87 -10.06 -6.30
CA GLU A 241 -0.46 -8.80 -5.67
C GLU A 241 -1.40 -7.64 -6.01
N HIS A 242 -1.78 -7.51 -7.28
CA HIS A 242 -2.69 -6.44 -7.72
C HIS A 242 -4.05 -6.54 -7.03
N ALA A 243 -4.65 -7.74 -7.03
CA ALA A 243 -5.95 -7.96 -6.41
C ALA A 243 -5.86 -7.84 -4.87
N MET A 244 -4.75 -8.27 -4.27
CA MET A 244 -4.45 -8.02 -2.85
C MET A 244 -4.47 -6.51 -2.57
N GLY A 245 -3.70 -5.71 -3.30
CA GLY A 245 -3.67 -4.25 -3.12
C GLY A 245 -5.05 -3.61 -3.22
N ALA A 246 -5.85 -4.00 -4.22
CA ALA A 246 -7.22 -3.50 -4.38
C ALA A 246 -8.16 -3.95 -3.25
N ALA A 247 -8.02 -5.19 -2.77
CA ALA A 247 -8.80 -5.72 -1.66
C ALA A 247 -8.49 -5.00 -0.34
N LEU A 248 -7.21 -4.72 -0.05
CA LEU A 248 -6.81 -3.93 1.12
C LEU A 248 -7.44 -2.54 1.09
N ASN A 249 -7.48 -1.89 -0.08
CA ASN A 249 -8.14 -0.59 -0.23
C ASN A 249 -9.63 -0.67 0.11
N GLY A 250 -10.32 -1.70 -0.41
CA GLY A 250 -11.73 -1.96 -0.09
C GLY A 250 -11.97 -2.22 1.40
N MET A 251 -11.07 -2.95 2.06
CA MET A 251 -11.13 -3.22 3.51
C MET A 251 -10.99 -1.93 4.33
N VAL A 252 -10.07 -1.04 3.97
CA VAL A 252 -9.93 0.26 4.66
C VAL A 252 -11.16 1.15 4.40
N LEU A 253 -11.62 1.23 3.15
CA LEU A 253 -12.78 2.05 2.76
C LEU A 253 -14.08 1.60 3.42
N HIS A 254 -14.23 0.30 3.67
CA HIS A 254 -15.38 -0.24 4.39
C HIS A 254 -15.46 0.30 5.83
N GLY A 255 -14.31 0.64 6.44
CA GLY A 255 -14.22 1.08 7.82
C GLY A 255 -14.14 -0.09 8.80
N GLY A 256 -13.54 0.18 9.97
CA GLY A 256 -13.38 -0.79 11.05
C GLY A 256 -12.13 -1.68 10.97
N LEU A 257 -11.46 -1.79 9.82
CA LEU A 257 -10.33 -2.72 9.64
C LEU A 257 -8.98 -2.01 9.50
N ARG A 258 -7.91 -2.69 9.94
CA ARG A 258 -6.50 -2.28 9.74
C ARG A 258 -5.76 -3.38 8.96
N PRO A 259 -5.95 -3.43 7.64
CA PRO A 259 -5.44 -4.52 6.82
C PRO A 259 -3.97 -4.31 6.46
N PHE A 260 -3.19 -5.40 6.42
CA PHE A 260 -1.88 -5.43 5.80
C PHE A 260 -1.80 -6.44 4.65
N GLY A 261 -0.93 -6.20 3.67
CA GLY A 261 -0.62 -7.17 2.62
C GLY A 261 0.87 -7.27 2.34
N ALA A 262 1.33 -8.48 2.05
CA ALA A 262 2.75 -8.79 1.95
C ALA A 262 3.12 -9.49 0.64
N THR A 263 4.30 -9.12 0.12
CA THR A 263 4.96 -9.80 -1.01
C THR A 263 6.46 -9.43 -1.00
N PHE A 264 7.23 -9.87 -1.99
CA PHE A 264 8.58 -9.34 -2.20
C PHE A 264 8.52 -7.93 -2.76
N PHE A 265 9.48 -7.09 -2.40
CA PHE A 265 9.43 -5.67 -2.72
C PHE A 265 9.45 -5.39 -4.22
N ILE A 266 10.12 -6.25 -4.98
CA ILE A 266 10.12 -6.22 -6.45
C ILE A 266 8.70 -6.34 -7.04
N PHE A 267 7.81 -7.11 -6.43
CA PHE A 267 6.44 -7.30 -6.91
C PHE A 267 5.49 -6.17 -6.49
N SER A 268 5.99 -5.13 -5.82
CA SER A 268 5.24 -3.87 -5.69
C SER A 268 4.83 -3.31 -7.05
N ASP A 269 5.58 -3.61 -8.12
CA ASP A 269 5.24 -3.22 -9.50
C ASP A 269 3.95 -3.87 -10.00
N TYR A 270 3.66 -5.13 -9.65
CA TYR A 270 2.41 -5.81 -10.01
C TYR A 270 1.19 -5.14 -9.37
N MET A 271 1.37 -4.50 -8.22
CA MET A 271 0.32 -3.83 -7.45
C MET A 271 0.45 -2.31 -7.43
N ARG A 272 1.19 -1.73 -8.38
CA ARG A 272 1.42 -0.27 -8.41
C ARG A 272 0.13 0.54 -8.56
N PRO A 273 -0.84 0.18 -9.42
CA PRO A 273 -2.10 0.92 -9.53
C PRO A 273 -2.91 0.99 -8.22
N PRO A 274 -3.16 -0.10 -7.48
CA PRO A 274 -3.89 0.00 -6.22
C PRO A 274 -3.12 0.75 -5.12
N ILE A 275 -1.78 0.69 -5.07
CA ILE A 275 -0.99 1.56 -4.18
C ILE A 275 -1.25 3.04 -4.50
N ARG A 276 -1.21 3.40 -5.79
CA ARG A 276 -1.47 4.78 -6.23
C ARG A 276 -2.89 5.22 -5.90
N LEU A 277 -3.88 4.34 -6.07
CA LEU A 277 -5.26 4.64 -5.68
C LEU A 277 -5.40 4.84 -4.17
N ALA A 278 -4.72 4.04 -3.34
CA ALA A 278 -4.71 4.24 -1.89
C ALA A 278 -4.20 5.63 -1.52
N ALA A 279 -3.11 6.06 -2.17
CA ALA A 279 -2.52 7.38 -1.97
C ALA A 279 -3.46 8.52 -2.40
N ILE A 280 -4.14 8.39 -3.55
CA ILE A 280 -5.14 9.35 -4.05
C ILE A 280 -6.34 9.45 -3.10
N MET A 281 -6.84 8.30 -2.63
CA MET A 281 -7.98 8.22 -1.72
C MET A 281 -7.61 8.59 -0.27
N LYS A 282 -6.32 8.76 0.02
CA LYS A 282 -5.78 9.06 1.35
C LYS A 282 -6.18 8.04 2.42
N ILE A 283 -6.24 6.76 2.02
CA ILE A 283 -6.49 5.64 2.92
C ILE A 283 -5.18 4.95 3.28
N ASN A 284 -5.15 4.22 4.40
CA ASN A 284 -3.93 3.71 5.04
C ASN A 284 -3.79 2.17 5.06
N PRO A 285 -3.85 1.46 3.91
CA PRO A 285 -3.42 0.07 3.88
C PRO A 285 -1.92 -0.01 4.20
N ILE A 286 -1.50 -1.07 4.89
CA ILE A 286 -0.10 -1.30 5.25
C ILE A 286 0.49 -2.36 4.30
N TYR A 287 1.57 -2.02 3.62
CA TYR A 287 2.28 -2.94 2.74
C TYR A 287 3.58 -3.42 3.39
N VAL A 288 3.72 -4.73 3.52
CA VAL A 288 4.90 -5.39 4.11
C VAL A 288 5.72 -6.01 2.97
N TRP A 289 6.74 -5.30 2.52
CA TRP A 289 7.57 -5.72 1.40
C TRP A 289 8.92 -6.21 1.88
N THR A 290 9.22 -7.47 1.62
CA THR A 290 10.50 -8.09 2.02
C THR A 290 11.45 -8.25 0.84
N HIS A 291 12.69 -8.71 1.08
CA HIS A 291 13.69 -8.92 0.03
C HIS A 291 13.96 -7.61 -0.74
N ASP A 292 14.27 -6.57 0.02
CA ASP A 292 14.27 -5.17 -0.42
C ASP A 292 15.41 -4.75 -1.37
N SER A 293 16.38 -5.62 -1.66
CA SER A 293 17.61 -5.27 -2.37
C SER A 293 18.30 -6.50 -2.98
N VAL A 294 19.46 -6.29 -3.63
CA VAL A 294 20.40 -7.35 -4.04
C VAL A 294 20.83 -8.28 -2.90
N GLY A 295 20.62 -7.90 -1.64
CA GLY A 295 20.89 -8.73 -0.47
C GLY A 295 20.07 -10.02 -0.43
N LEU A 296 19.01 -10.11 -1.24
CA LEU A 296 18.31 -11.37 -1.44
C LEU A 296 19.18 -12.43 -2.13
N GLY A 297 20.15 -12.06 -2.96
CA GLY A 297 21.09 -13.01 -3.56
C GLY A 297 20.54 -13.76 -4.78
N GLU A 298 20.49 -15.08 -4.69
CA GLU A 298 20.57 -16.01 -5.82
C GLU A 298 19.38 -15.98 -6.79
N ASP A 299 18.20 -15.48 -6.38
CA ASP A 299 17.05 -15.34 -7.30
C ASP A 299 17.33 -14.34 -8.43
N GLY A 300 18.35 -13.48 -8.25
CA GLY A 300 18.93 -12.68 -9.32
C GLY A 300 18.10 -11.46 -9.73
N PRO A 301 18.45 -10.83 -10.86
CA PRO A 301 18.00 -9.47 -11.20
C PRO A 301 16.50 -9.34 -11.42
N THR A 302 15.78 -10.43 -11.69
CA THR A 302 14.31 -10.41 -11.82
C THR A 302 13.60 -10.23 -10.49
N HIS A 303 14.29 -10.47 -9.36
CA HIS A 303 13.73 -10.41 -8.02
C HIS A 303 14.33 -9.28 -7.17
N GLN A 304 15.43 -8.66 -7.64
CA GLN A 304 16.21 -7.70 -6.87
C GLN A 304 15.71 -6.28 -7.12
N PRO A 305 15.12 -5.60 -6.12
CA PRO A 305 14.69 -4.22 -6.27
C PRO A 305 15.88 -3.29 -6.50
N ILE A 306 15.73 -2.34 -7.42
CA ILE A 306 16.70 -1.27 -7.71
C ILE A 306 15.97 0.08 -7.63
N GLU A 307 14.97 0.30 -8.47
CA GLU A 307 14.24 1.57 -8.60
C GLU A 307 13.00 1.67 -7.68
N GLN A 308 12.59 0.59 -7.02
CA GLN A 308 11.32 0.52 -6.28
C GLN A 308 11.24 1.57 -5.15
N LEU A 309 12.33 1.80 -4.39
CA LEU A 309 12.35 2.88 -3.39
C LEU A 309 12.14 4.25 -4.02
N ALA A 310 12.89 4.58 -5.07
CA ALA A 310 12.79 5.87 -5.75
C ALA A 310 11.40 6.06 -6.38
N SER A 311 10.85 5.01 -6.98
CA SER A 311 9.54 5.05 -7.65
C SER A 311 8.38 5.24 -6.67
N LEU A 312 8.51 4.74 -5.44
CA LEU A 312 7.50 4.90 -4.38
C LEU A 312 7.68 6.20 -3.60
N ARG A 313 8.91 6.63 -3.30
CA ARG A 313 9.21 7.97 -2.72
C ARG A 313 8.70 9.09 -3.62
N ALA A 314 8.71 8.90 -4.93
CA ALA A 314 8.18 9.85 -5.90
C ALA A 314 6.64 9.91 -5.91
N MET A 315 5.94 8.92 -5.33
CA MET A 315 4.48 8.88 -5.32
C MET A 315 3.94 9.84 -4.25
N PRO A 316 3.12 10.84 -4.63
CA PRO A 316 2.51 11.73 -3.65
C PRO A 316 1.68 10.96 -2.64
N ASN A 317 1.76 11.35 -1.37
CA ASN A 317 1.00 10.76 -0.27
C ASN A 317 1.28 9.26 -0.02
N MET A 318 2.42 8.73 -0.48
CA MET A 318 2.92 7.41 -0.11
C MET A 318 4.00 7.56 0.96
N THR A 319 3.90 6.82 2.07
CA THR A 319 4.97 6.76 3.07
C THR A 319 5.75 5.47 2.90
N ILE A 320 7.07 5.52 2.70
CA ILE A 320 7.91 4.33 2.56
C ILE A 320 9.02 4.34 3.62
N MET A 321 9.02 3.29 4.44
CA MET A 321 9.95 3.11 5.55
C MET A 321 10.91 1.97 5.26
N ARG A 322 12.21 2.19 5.45
CA ARG A 322 13.27 1.19 5.26
C ARG A 322 14.16 1.11 6.51
N PRO A 323 13.74 0.33 7.53
CA PRO A 323 14.41 0.28 8.83
C PRO A 323 15.79 -0.38 8.76
N ALA A 324 16.75 0.21 9.48
CA ALA A 324 18.14 -0.21 9.53
C ALA A 324 18.41 -1.46 10.38
N ASP A 325 17.54 -1.75 11.34
CA ASP A 325 17.68 -2.90 12.23
C ASP A 325 16.33 -3.32 12.84
N ALA A 326 16.39 -4.23 13.82
CA ALA A 326 15.20 -4.71 14.52
C ALA A 326 14.48 -3.62 15.35
N ASN A 327 15.20 -2.68 15.96
CA ASN A 327 14.60 -1.63 16.77
C ASN A 327 13.97 -0.51 15.92
N GLU A 328 14.61 -0.12 14.82
CA GLU A 328 13.97 0.75 13.81
C GLU A 328 12.74 0.09 13.21
N THR A 329 12.75 -1.23 12.99
CA THR A 329 11.57 -1.96 12.51
C THR A 329 10.40 -1.83 13.48
N ALA A 330 10.65 -1.97 14.78
CA ALA A 330 9.65 -1.77 15.83
C ALA A 330 9.11 -0.33 15.87
N ILE A 331 9.95 0.68 15.58
CA ILE A 331 9.52 2.07 15.46
C ILE A 331 8.67 2.30 14.21
N CYS A 332 9.10 1.77 13.07
CA CYS A 332 8.39 1.91 11.79
C CYS A 332 6.98 1.30 11.86
N TRP A 333 6.82 0.14 12.52
CA TRP A 333 5.50 -0.44 12.76
C TRP A 333 4.61 0.43 13.65
N ARG A 334 5.17 1.08 14.68
CA ARG A 334 4.41 2.05 15.49
C ARG A 334 3.90 3.19 14.63
N LEU A 335 4.78 3.79 13.84
CA LEU A 335 4.40 4.85 12.91
C LEU A 335 3.36 4.37 11.90
N ALA A 336 3.49 3.16 11.35
CA ALA A 336 2.56 2.60 10.37
C ALA A 336 1.14 2.43 10.94
N MET A 337 1.02 1.92 12.17
CA MET A 337 -0.28 1.77 12.85
C MET A 337 -0.91 3.12 13.22
N GLU A 338 -0.07 4.09 13.59
CA GLU A 338 -0.50 5.46 13.94
C GLU A 338 -0.83 6.33 12.72
N HIS A 339 -0.33 5.96 11.53
CA HIS A 339 -0.52 6.72 10.30
C HIS A 339 -1.98 6.70 9.82
N LYS A 340 -2.51 7.85 9.44
CA LYS A 340 -3.92 8.02 9.01
C LYS A 340 -4.08 8.46 7.56
N ASP A 341 -3.12 9.23 7.04
CA ASP A 341 -3.32 10.02 5.83
C ASP A 341 -2.55 9.45 4.62
N GLY A 342 -2.79 8.19 4.28
CA GLY A 342 -2.20 7.56 3.09
C GLY A 342 -1.58 6.18 3.36
N PRO A 343 -1.22 5.44 2.29
CA PRO A 343 -0.61 4.13 2.40
C PRO A 343 0.79 4.20 3.03
N VAL A 344 1.13 3.13 3.76
CA VAL A 344 2.46 2.94 4.36
C VAL A 344 3.08 1.67 3.82
N GLY A 345 4.29 1.75 3.31
CA GLY A 345 5.11 0.59 2.94
C GLY A 345 6.29 0.41 3.88
N LEU A 346 6.61 -0.84 4.22
CA LEU A 346 7.84 -1.22 4.91
C LEU A 346 8.69 -2.07 3.97
N ALA A 347 9.89 -1.60 3.63
CA ALA A 347 10.89 -2.34 2.86
C ALA A 347 11.86 -3.06 3.81
N LEU A 348 11.87 -4.38 3.78
CA LEU A 348 12.48 -5.25 4.78
C LEU A 348 13.47 -6.24 4.16
N THR A 349 14.55 -6.55 4.88
CA THR A 349 15.66 -7.34 4.39
C THR A 349 15.38 -8.84 4.43
N ARG A 350 16.02 -9.60 3.53
CA ARG A 350 16.13 -11.06 3.64
C ARG A 350 17.24 -11.45 4.63
N GLN A 351 18.38 -10.78 4.47
CA GLN A 351 19.65 -10.98 5.17
C GLN A 351 19.62 -10.38 6.58
N LYS A 352 20.45 -10.94 7.45
CA LYS A 352 20.58 -10.50 8.85
C LYS A 352 21.38 -9.20 8.94
N LEU A 353 20.95 -8.31 9.83
CA LEU A 353 21.63 -7.06 10.14
C LEU A 353 22.04 -7.04 11.62
N PRO A 354 23.09 -6.30 11.99
CA PRO A 354 23.38 -6.04 13.40
C PRO A 354 22.21 -5.28 14.05
N ILE A 355 22.08 -5.43 15.36
CA ILE A 355 21.06 -4.71 16.16
C ILE A 355 21.77 -3.57 16.87
N PHE A 356 21.27 -2.35 16.70
CA PHE A 356 21.71 -1.17 17.44
C PHE A 356 20.93 -1.06 18.75
N ASP A 357 21.51 -0.41 19.75
CA ASP A 357 20.81 -0.13 21.00
C ASP A 357 19.52 0.67 20.75
N ALA A 358 18.42 0.27 21.38
CA ALA A 358 17.10 0.88 21.18
C ALA A 358 17.10 2.40 21.44
N GLU A 359 17.84 2.86 22.45
CA GLU A 359 17.98 4.29 22.76
C GLU A 359 18.70 5.07 21.66
N SER A 360 19.64 4.44 20.96
CA SER A 360 20.41 5.06 19.87
C SER A 360 19.54 5.29 18.63
N VAL A 361 18.49 4.48 18.43
CA VAL A 361 17.64 4.54 17.22
C VAL A 361 16.29 5.22 17.43
N LYS A 362 15.99 5.74 18.62
CA LYS A 362 14.71 6.43 18.91
C LYS A 362 14.37 7.57 17.96
N GLY A 363 15.40 8.17 17.34
CA GLY A 363 15.26 9.21 16.32
C GLY A 363 14.54 8.76 15.05
N ALA A 364 14.43 7.45 14.78
CA ALA A 364 13.72 6.92 13.61
C ALA A 364 12.26 7.38 13.54
N ARG A 365 11.64 7.71 14.70
CA ARG A 365 10.29 8.32 14.76
C ARG A 365 10.17 9.63 13.96
N LYS A 366 11.29 10.32 13.74
CA LYS A 366 11.36 11.58 13.00
C LYS A 366 11.73 11.39 11.52
N GLY A 367 11.80 10.15 11.03
CA GLY A 367 12.13 9.80 9.65
C GLY A 367 13.61 9.86 9.30
N GLY A 368 14.38 10.74 9.95
CA GLY A 368 15.84 10.83 9.79
C GLY A 368 16.50 11.47 11.00
N TYR A 369 17.64 10.92 11.44
CA TYR A 369 18.31 11.34 12.68
C TYR A 369 19.80 11.01 12.68
N VAL A 370 20.56 11.66 13.56
CA VAL A 370 21.98 11.38 13.77
C VAL A 370 22.13 10.14 14.65
N LEU A 371 22.61 9.03 14.06
CA LEU A 371 22.88 7.78 14.77
C LEU A 371 24.25 7.79 15.44
N VAL A 372 25.27 8.31 14.74
CA VAL A 372 26.62 8.48 15.28
C VAL A 372 27.01 9.94 15.13
N ARG A 373 27.33 10.60 16.25
CA ARG A 373 27.89 11.95 16.23
C ARG A 373 29.40 11.89 16.00
N GLU A 374 29.86 12.85 15.22
CA GLU A 374 31.26 13.15 14.96
C GLU A 374 32.04 13.47 16.25
N ARG A 375 33.36 13.26 16.26
CA ARG A 375 34.20 13.55 17.44
C ARG A 375 34.55 15.02 17.65
N LYS A 376 34.52 15.83 16.58
CA LYS A 376 34.78 17.29 16.62
C LYS A 376 33.45 18.04 16.74
N ASP A 377 33.48 19.34 17.02
CA ASP A 377 32.27 20.18 17.05
C ASP A 377 31.56 20.28 15.68
N VAL A 378 32.26 19.92 14.60
CA VAL A 378 31.76 19.96 13.22
C VAL A 378 32.20 18.72 12.44
N PRO A 379 31.34 18.13 11.60
CA PRO A 379 31.72 17.00 10.75
C PRO A 379 32.53 17.46 9.53
N ASP A 380 33.59 16.74 9.22
CA ASP A 380 34.30 16.81 7.94
C ASP A 380 33.45 16.17 6.82
N ILE A 381 32.63 15.16 7.16
CA ILE A 381 31.70 14.49 6.26
C ILE A 381 30.47 13.93 6.99
N ILE A 382 29.34 13.89 6.27
CA ILE A 382 28.10 13.27 6.72
C ILE A 382 27.81 12.05 5.83
N LEU A 383 27.75 10.86 6.44
CA LEU A 383 27.30 9.63 5.80
C LEU A 383 25.81 9.45 6.07
N ILE A 384 25.02 9.19 5.02
CA ILE A 384 23.56 9.02 5.10
C ILE A 384 23.23 7.61 4.62
N GLY A 385 22.64 6.79 5.48
CA GLY A 385 22.24 5.42 5.12
C GLY A 385 20.75 5.17 5.38
N THR A 386 20.23 4.12 4.74
CA THR A 386 18.92 3.53 5.05
C THR A 386 19.08 2.02 5.12
N GLY A 387 18.17 1.32 5.80
CA GLY A 387 18.14 -0.14 5.79
C GLY A 387 19.49 -0.80 6.09
N SER A 388 19.79 -1.84 5.32
CA SER A 388 21.02 -2.64 5.45
C SER A 388 22.33 -1.87 5.28
N GLU A 389 22.31 -0.67 4.71
CA GLU A 389 23.52 0.10 4.44
C GLU A 389 23.93 1.01 5.60
N VAL A 390 23.05 1.25 6.58
CA VAL A 390 23.39 2.07 7.76
C VAL A 390 24.59 1.49 8.52
N GLN A 391 24.66 0.17 8.67
CA GLN A 391 25.80 -0.47 9.34
C GLN A 391 27.11 -0.27 8.58
N LEU A 392 27.08 -0.20 7.24
CA LEU A 392 28.25 0.13 6.43
C LEU A 392 28.74 1.55 6.72
N CYS A 393 27.81 2.50 6.88
CA CYS A 393 28.14 3.88 7.26
C CYS A 393 28.74 3.95 8.67
N VAL A 394 28.21 3.19 9.63
CA VAL A 394 28.75 3.12 11.00
C VAL A 394 30.18 2.57 11.01
N ASP A 395 30.46 1.50 10.27
CA ASP A 395 31.80 0.92 10.21
C ASP A 395 32.78 1.80 9.44
N ALA A 396 32.35 2.44 8.35
CA ALA A 396 33.15 3.43 7.64
C ALA A 396 33.47 4.65 8.51
N ALA A 397 32.53 5.13 9.34
CA ALA A 397 32.78 6.20 10.28
C ALA A 397 33.89 5.85 11.29
N LYS A 398 33.93 4.61 11.79
CA LYS A 398 35.04 4.14 12.65
C LYS A 398 36.39 4.23 11.94
N MET A 399 36.45 3.80 10.67
CA MET A 399 37.68 3.83 9.85
C MET A 399 38.13 5.26 9.52
N LEU A 400 37.19 6.18 9.26
CA LEU A 400 37.45 7.58 8.98
C LEU A 400 37.93 8.33 10.23
N GLU A 401 37.31 8.08 11.39
CA GLU A 401 37.70 8.69 12.67
C GLU A 401 39.11 8.24 13.11
N GLN A 402 39.51 7.00 12.80
CA GLN A 402 40.90 6.54 13.00
C GLN A 402 41.91 7.32 12.13
N GLN A 403 41.47 7.92 11.04
CA GLN A 403 42.26 8.76 10.14
C GLN A 403 42.10 10.27 10.45
N GLY A 404 41.43 10.63 11.56
CA GLY A 404 41.24 12.02 11.98
C GLY A 404 40.14 12.78 11.23
N VAL A 405 39.29 12.08 10.48
CA VAL A 405 38.16 12.65 9.74
C VAL A 405 36.89 12.57 10.61
N ALA A 406 36.42 13.73 11.06
CA ALA A 406 35.23 13.84 11.89
C ALA A 406 33.99 13.44 11.08
N THR A 407 33.34 12.35 11.46
CA THR A 407 32.32 11.70 10.63
C THR A 407 31.01 11.60 11.38
N ARG A 408 29.95 12.15 10.78
CA ARG A 408 28.57 11.98 11.24
C ARG A 408 27.91 10.85 10.46
N VAL A 409 27.13 10.01 11.14
CA VAL A 409 26.24 9.02 10.49
C VAL A 409 24.79 9.39 10.74
N VAL A 410 24.03 9.53 9.67
CA VAL A 410 22.59 9.77 9.67
C VAL A 410 21.89 8.50 9.18
N SER A 411 20.95 7.98 9.98
CA SER A 411 19.97 7.00 9.52
C SER A 411 18.75 7.76 9.00
N LEU A 412 18.29 7.44 7.79
CA LEU A 412 17.16 8.11 7.12
C LEU A 412 16.08 7.09 6.70
N PRO A 413 15.45 6.36 7.64
CA PRO A 413 14.52 5.28 7.31
C PRO A 413 13.26 5.74 6.57
N CYS A 414 12.84 7.01 6.70
CA CYS A 414 11.63 7.51 6.03
C CYS A 414 11.78 8.98 5.63
N TRP A 415 11.81 9.22 4.32
CA TRP A 415 11.98 10.57 3.76
C TRP A 415 10.77 11.43 4.09
N GLU A 416 9.56 10.88 3.96
CA GLU A 416 8.32 11.64 4.14
C GLU A 416 8.17 12.16 5.57
N TYR A 417 8.56 11.36 6.57
CA TYR A 417 8.53 11.80 7.97
C TYR A 417 9.63 12.81 8.28
N PHE A 418 10.79 12.70 7.65
CA PHE A 418 11.90 13.65 7.81
C PHE A 418 11.56 15.01 7.18
N GLU A 419 10.99 15.01 5.97
CA GLU A 419 10.56 16.22 5.27
C GLU A 419 9.47 16.99 6.01
N ARG A 420 8.63 16.29 6.79
CA ARG A 420 7.59 16.88 7.66
C ARG A 420 8.15 17.51 8.93
N GLN A 421 9.41 17.26 9.29
CA GLN A 421 10.00 17.88 10.48
C GLN A 421 10.24 19.39 10.26
N PRO A 422 10.22 20.19 11.34
CA PRO A 422 10.60 21.60 11.26
C PRO A 422 11.99 21.76 10.62
N GLN A 423 12.18 22.83 9.83
CA GLN A 423 13.46 23.11 9.17
C GLN A 423 14.64 23.10 10.16
N SER A 424 14.45 23.63 11.37
CA SER A 424 15.47 23.63 12.43
C SER A 424 15.97 22.23 12.79
N TYR A 425 15.08 21.23 12.80
CA TYR A 425 15.48 19.84 13.05
C TYR A 425 16.18 19.23 11.85
N ARG A 426 15.68 19.50 10.64
CA ARG A 426 16.34 19.03 9.40
C ARG A 426 17.75 19.59 9.28
N ASP A 427 17.95 20.86 9.64
CA ASP A 427 19.25 21.52 9.67
C ASP A 427 20.14 21.04 10.82
N GLU A 428 19.57 20.58 11.94
CA GLU A 428 20.33 19.91 13.00
C GLU A 428 20.95 18.61 12.47
N VAL A 429 20.16 17.81 11.74
CA VAL A 429 20.58 16.50 11.23
C VAL A 429 21.51 16.64 10.03
N LEU A 430 21.13 17.48 9.04
CA LEU A 430 21.85 17.73 7.79
C LEU A 430 22.16 19.23 7.61
N PRO A 431 23.12 19.81 8.36
CA PRO A 431 23.33 21.25 8.34
C PRO A 431 23.73 21.75 6.94
N PRO A 432 23.05 22.76 6.36
CA PRO A 432 23.26 23.20 4.98
C PRO A 432 24.71 23.60 4.64
N ARG A 433 25.44 24.14 5.63
CA ARG A 433 26.85 24.54 5.48
C ARG A 433 27.79 23.36 5.20
N PHE A 434 27.44 22.14 5.63
CA PHE A 434 28.24 20.94 5.40
C PHE A 434 27.73 20.22 4.17
N THR A 435 28.40 20.46 3.05
CA THR A 435 28.02 19.93 1.75
C THR A 435 28.73 18.61 1.41
N ALA A 436 29.68 18.15 2.23
CA ALA A 436 30.36 16.86 2.06
C ALA A 436 29.43 15.78 2.60
N ARG A 437 28.60 15.24 1.70
CA ARG A 437 27.56 14.27 2.04
C ARG A 437 27.67 13.07 1.12
N LEU A 438 27.69 11.88 1.71
CA LEU A 438 27.71 10.62 0.99
C LEU A 438 26.50 9.80 1.41
N ALA A 439 25.58 9.57 0.48
CA ALA A 439 24.48 8.63 0.69
C ALA A 439 24.89 7.20 0.30
N VAL A 440 24.41 6.20 1.03
CA VAL A 440 24.67 4.77 0.78
C VAL A 440 23.35 4.02 0.88
N GLU A 441 22.89 3.45 -0.22
CA GLU A 441 21.64 2.68 -0.30
C GLU A 441 21.75 1.65 -1.42
N ALA A 442 21.44 0.37 -1.15
CA ALA A 442 21.45 -0.70 -2.15
C ALA A 442 20.22 -0.63 -3.07
N ALA A 443 20.08 0.51 -3.76
CA ALA A 443 19.00 0.88 -4.66
C ALA A 443 19.48 1.98 -5.63
N SER A 444 18.59 2.44 -6.50
CA SER A 444 18.86 3.53 -7.45
C SER A 444 19.31 4.80 -6.75
N PRO A 445 20.36 5.50 -7.24
CA PRO A 445 20.77 6.80 -6.71
C PRO A 445 19.77 7.93 -7.03
N PHE A 446 18.71 7.65 -7.80
CA PHE A 446 17.70 8.64 -8.17
C PHE A 446 17.02 9.24 -6.93
N GLY A 447 16.87 10.57 -6.92
CA GLY A 447 16.29 11.32 -5.80
C GLY A 447 17.29 11.74 -4.71
N TRP A 448 18.37 10.98 -4.47
CA TRP A 448 19.31 11.26 -3.37
C TRP A 448 20.01 12.63 -3.44
N ARG A 449 20.06 13.24 -4.64
CA ARG A 449 20.53 14.61 -4.82
C ARG A 449 19.82 15.62 -3.92
N ALA A 450 18.56 15.36 -3.53
CA ALA A 450 17.83 16.20 -2.57
C ALA A 450 18.52 16.32 -1.20
N TYR A 451 19.24 15.28 -0.76
CA TYR A 451 19.93 15.26 0.53
C TYR A 451 21.43 15.51 0.42
N VAL A 452 22.07 15.01 -0.64
CA VAL A 452 23.53 15.12 -0.79
C VAL A 452 23.96 16.42 -1.50
N GLY A 453 23.08 17.03 -2.29
CA GLY A 453 23.35 18.23 -3.08
C GLY A 453 24.37 18.03 -4.20
N ASP A 454 24.70 19.11 -4.93
CA ASP A 454 25.60 19.06 -6.10
C ASP A 454 27.04 18.67 -5.79
N ARG A 455 27.45 18.84 -4.53
CA ARG A 455 28.80 18.53 -4.06
C ARG A 455 28.88 17.26 -3.21
N GLY A 456 27.79 16.49 -3.18
CA GLY A 456 27.72 15.20 -2.52
C GLY A 456 27.97 14.04 -3.49
N ALA A 457 27.87 12.83 -2.98
CA ALA A 457 27.96 11.61 -3.76
C ALA A 457 26.98 10.55 -3.23
N VAL A 458 26.73 9.53 -4.05
CA VAL A 458 25.88 8.39 -3.70
C VAL A 458 26.62 7.12 -4.06
N ILE A 459 26.62 6.13 -3.15
CA ILE A 459 26.90 4.73 -3.44
C ILE A 459 25.54 4.05 -3.55
N GLY A 460 25.18 3.69 -4.77
CA GLY A 460 23.92 3.04 -5.13
C GLY A 460 24.10 2.19 -6.38
N LEU A 461 23.00 1.64 -6.90
CA LEU A 461 22.95 0.79 -8.09
C LEU A 461 22.19 1.48 -9.23
N ASP A 462 22.87 1.82 -10.33
CA ASP A 462 22.24 2.34 -11.55
C ASP A 462 22.10 1.29 -12.66
N HIS A 463 22.28 0.02 -12.31
CA HIS A 463 22.12 -1.15 -13.16
C HIS A 463 21.35 -2.25 -12.40
N PHE A 464 20.80 -3.21 -13.14
CA PHE A 464 20.21 -4.41 -12.53
C PHE A 464 21.26 -5.24 -11.79
N GLY A 465 20.82 -6.04 -10.82
CA GLY A 465 21.74 -6.91 -10.08
C GLY A 465 22.15 -8.17 -10.86
N ALA A 466 22.50 -9.23 -10.13
CA ALA A 466 23.00 -10.48 -10.69
C ALA A 466 22.61 -11.68 -9.80
N SER A 467 22.63 -12.90 -10.34
CA SER A 467 22.42 -14.11 -9.55
C SER A 467 23.74 -14.58 -8.94
N ALA A 468 23.92 -14.31 -7.64
CA ALA A 468 25.02 -14.79 -6.80
C ALA A 468 24.60 -14.65 -5.32
N PRO A 469 25.35 -15.22 -4.36
CA PRO A 469 25.07 -15.01 -2.93
C PRO A 469 25.05 -13.52 -2.57
N GLY A 470 24.12 -13.09 -1.72
CA GLY A 470 23.91 -11.67 -1.39
C GLY A 470 25.16 -10.95 -0.89
N GLU A 471 25.98 -11.61 -0.06
CA GLU A 471 27.26 -11.07 0.42
C GLU A 471 28.27 -10.83 -0.72
N VAL A 472 28.28 -11.70 -1.73
CA VAL A 472 29.12 -11.54 -2.93
C VAL A 472 28.63 -10.33 -3.73
N LEU A 473 27.32 -10.21 -3.95
CA LEU A 473 26.74 -9.07 -4.67
C LEU A 473 27.04 -7.74 -3.97
N PHE A 474 26.87 -7.67 -2.65
CA PHE A 474 27.23 -6.48 -1.86
C PHE A 474 28.70 -6.10 -2.05
N LYS A 475 29.61 -7.09 -2.00
CA LYS A 475 31.04 -6.86 -2.20
C LYS A 475 31.35 -6.36 -3.61
N GLU A 476 30.90 -7.08 -4.64
CA GLU A 476 31.21 -6.78 -6.04
C GLU A 476 30.58 -5.46 -6.51
N PHE A 477 29.41 -5.09 -5.98
CA PHE A 477 28.76 -3.81 -6.26
C PHE A 477 29.23 -2.66 -5.35
N GLY A 478 30.24 -2.89 -4.50
CA GLY A 478 30.88 -1.82 -3.73
C GLY A 478 30.12 -1.37 -2.48
N PHE A 479 29.19 -2.17 -1.97
CA PHE A 479 28.54 -1.96 -0.68
C PHE A 479 29.38 -2.55 0.46
N THR A 480 30.56 -1.95 0.68
CA THR A 480 31.50 -2.34 1.74
C THR A 480 31.93 -1.13 2.57
N PRO A 481 32.25 -1.30 3.87
CA PRO A 481 32.75 -0.18 4.69
C PRO A 481 34.02 0.46 4.10
N GLN A 482 34.87 -0.34 3.44
CA GLN A 482 36.07 0.11 2.75
C GLN A 482 35.72 1.06 1.61
N ARG A 483 34.79 0.67 0.73
CA ARG A 483 34.39 1.50 -0.41
C ARG A 483 33.72 2.81 0.05
N VAL A 484 32.89 2.75 1.10
CA VAL A 484 32.30 3.96 1.71
C VAL A 484 33.39 4.89 2.25
N THR A 485 34.39 4.35 2.94
CA THR A 485 35.54 5.10 3.48
C THR A 485 36.35 5.76 2.36
N GLU A 486 36.72 5.01 1.32
CA GLU A 486 37.45 5.53 0.15
C GLU A 486 36.69 6.66 -0.53
N ARG A 487 35.40 6.45 -0.79
CA ARG A 487 34.55 7.44 -1.46
C ARG A 487 34.36 8.69 -0.63
N ALA A 488 34.26 8.55 0.69
CA ALA A 488 34.23 9.66 1.63
C ALA A 488 35.50 10.50 1.56
N LEU A 489 36.68 9.87 1.59
CA LEU A 489 37.98 10.56 1.49
C LEU A 489 38.15 11.26 0.13
N GLU A 490 37.75 10.63 -0.97
CA GLU A 490 37.73 11.25 -2.30
C GLU A 490 36.89 12.53 -2.32
N LEU A 491 35.70 12.50 -1.69
CA LEU A 491 34.77 13.62 -1.65
C LEU A 491 35.33 14.81 -0.86
N ILE A 492 36.04 14.53 0.23
CA ILE A 492 36.71 15.56 1.04
C ILE A 492 37.89 16.17 0.28
N ARG A 493 38.74 15.35 -0.36
CA ARG A 493 39.92 15.83 -1.11
C ARG A 493 39.59 16.72 -2.30
N LYS A 494 38.45 16.51 -2.98
CA LYS A 494 38.02 17.39 -4.08
C LYS A 494 37.61 18.80 -3.63
N ARG A 495 37.59 19.06 -2.32
CA ARG A 495 37.18 20.34 -1.72
C ARG A 495 38.34 21.16 -1.16
N SER A 496 39.43 20.48 -0.78
CA SER A 496 40.72 21.09 -0.45
C SER A 496 41.46 21.44 -1.73
#